data_AF-A0A946GYP4-F1
#
_entry.id   AF-A0A946GYP4-F1
#
_cell.length_a   1.000
_cell.length_b   1.000
_cell.length_c   1.000
_cell.angle_alpha   90.00
_cell.angle_beta   90.00
_cell.angle_gamma   90.00
#
_symmetry.space_group_name_H-M   'P 1'
#
loop_
_entity.id
_entity.type
_entity.pdbx_description
1 polymer ?
#
loop_
_entity_poly.entity_id
_entity_poly.type
_entity_poly.pdbx_seq_one_letter_code
_entity_poly.pdbx_strand_id
1 'polypeptide(L)'
;MEVDKVVRILHFDDEPTVVGWIPSALMENLLRRFPRSVDIAGSTEDVNDEKVDSQFVIDWPNYGIVQITYHVESTLDSFQKRFKAEATKPAVVTLDAMDEDTDKPNERTGEQLLNWVRDQTPKNRTSIMLLTGYRDELESFIAKKKVEVDDAFLKAPNKLRFVDRLIWNIENELKRPR
;
A
#
# COMPACT_ATOMS: atom_id res chain seq x y z
N MET A 1 17.55 13.59 13.74
CA MET A 1 17.75 12.15 13.50
C MET A 1 17.94 12.00 12.00
N GLU A 2 19.10 11.52 11.54
CA GLU A 2 19.39 11.39 10.10
C GLU A 2 18.74 10.11 9.57
N VAL A 3 18.01 10.17 8.46
CA VAL A 3 17.28 9.02 7.92
C VAL A 3 18.22 8.14 7.10
N ASP A 4 18.36 6.88 7.50
CA ASP A 4 19.16 5.88 6.80
C ASP A 4 18.40 5.30 5.61
N LYS A 5 17.10 5.03 5.71
CA LYS A 5 16.33 4.44 4.60
C LYS A 5 14.94 5.03 4.49
N VAL A 6 14.43 5.10 3.26
CA VAL A 6 13.05 5.53 2.97
C VAL A 6 12.31 4.40 2.29
N VAL A 7 11.22 3.93 2.89
CA VAL A 7 10.30 2.97 2.30
C VAL A 7 9.02 3.68 1.91
N ARG A 8 8.63 3.56 0.65
CA ARG A 8 7.46 4.26 0.10
C ARG A 8 6.34 3.27 -0.17
N ILE A 9 5.17 3.54 0.40
CA ILE A 9 3.96 2.77 0.21
C ILE A 9 2.97 3.63 -0.55
N LEU A 10 2.45 3.10 -1.65
CA LEU A 10 1.43 3.76 -2.46
C LEU A 10 0.15 2.92 -2.43
N HIS A 11 -0.95 3.53 -2.00
CA HIS A 11 -2.24 2.92 -1.85
C HIS A 11 -3.23 3.52 -2.84
N PHE A 12 -3.91 2.67 -3.62
CA PHE A 12 -5.07 3.07 -4.40
C PHE A 12 -6.35 2.69 -3.66
N ASP A 13 -7.27 3.65 -3.51
CA ASP A 13 -8.58 3.46 -2.88
C ASP A 13 -9.59 4.43 -3.48
N ASP A 14 -10.51 3.96 -4.32
CA ASP A 14 -11.50 4.81 -5.00
C ASP A 14 -12.58 5.37 -4.07
N GLU A 15 -12.60 4.97 -2.79
CA GLU A 15 -13.43 5.53 -1.72
C GLU A 15 -12.59 5.90 -0.48
N PRO A 16 -11.74 6.94 -0.55
CA PRO A 16 -10.71 7.27 0.44
C PRO A 16 -11.24 7.52 1.86
N THR A 17 -12.54 7.79 2.00
CA THR A 17 -13.23 7.94 3.28
C THR A 17 -13.27 6.66 4.11
N VAL A 18 -13.06 5.48 3.50
CA VAL A 18 -13.21 4.17 4.15
C VAL A 18 -11.87 3.58 4.60
N VAL A 19 -10.74 3.89 3.93
CA VAL A 19 -9.44 3.22 4.18
C VAL A 19 -8.40 4.10 4.91
N GLY A 20 -8.87 5.02 5.76
CA GLY A 20 -8.03 5.64 6.81
C GLY A 20 -7.48 4.65 7.85
N TRP A 21 -7.98 3.40 7.86
CA TRP A 21 -7.59 2.42 8.86
C TRP A 21 -6.21 1.78 8.61
N ILE A 22 -5.73 1.64 7.35
CA ILE A 22 -4.45 0.95 7.09
C ILE A 22 -3.25 1.71 7.66
N PRO A 23 -3.08 3.03 7.41
CA PRO A 23 -1.98 3.79 8.02
C PRO A 23 -2.04 3.74 9.55
N SER A 24 -3.25 3.83 10.12
CA SER A 24 -3.49 3.76 11.57
C SER A 24 -3.11 2.38 12.14
N ALA A 25 -3.54 1.29 11.50
CA ALA A 25 -3.23 -0.07 11.95
C ALA A 25 -1.75 -0.42 11.74
N LEU A 26 -1.11 0.11 10.69
CA LEU A 26 0.33 0.02 10.50
C LEU A 26 1.05 0.72 11.65
N MET A 27 0.66 1.95 11.99
CA MET A 27 1.22 2.70 13.12
C MET A 27 1.07 1.95 14.44
N GLU A 28 -0.12 1.45 14.76
CA GLU A 28 -0.36 0.65 15.97
C GLU A 28 0.53 -0.59 16.04
N ASN A 29 0.66 -1.32 14.91
CA ASN A 29 1.51 -2.51 14.86
C ASN A 29 2.99 -2.15 15.03
N LEU A 30 3.44 -1.05 14.40
CA LEU A 30 4.81 -0.54 14.56
C LEU A 30 5.09 -0.08 15.99
N LEU A 31 4.17 0.64 16.63
CA LEU A 31 4.28 1.04 18.04
C LEU A 31 4.35 -0.18 18.97
N ARG A 32 3.60 -1.24 18.67
CA ARG A 32 3.66 -2.49 19.44
C ARG A 32 5.00 -3.21 19.26
N ARG A 33 5.56 -3.21 18.04
CA ARG A 33 6.86 -3.86 17.73
C ARG A 33 8.05 -3.03 18.23
N PHE A 34 7.94 -1.70 18.19
CA PHE A 34 9.02 -0.75 18.45
C PHE A 34 8.59 0.38 19.41
N PRO A 35 8.17 0.07 20.65
CA PRO A 35 7.46 1.00 21.53
C PRO A 35 8.24 2.23 22.02
N ARG A 36 9.54 2.30 21.74
CA ARG A 36 10.42 3.43 22.14
C ARG A 36 11.13 4.08 20.95
N SER A 37 10.77 3.70 19.74
CA SER A 37 11.56 3.96 18.54
C SER A 37 10.75 4.57 17.39
N VAL A 38 9.45 4.80 17.57
CA VAL A 38 8.58 5.41 16.55
C VAL A 38 8.35 6.87 16.88
N ASP A 39 8.74 7.76 15.97
CA ASP A 39 8.37 9.16 15.94
C ASP A 39 7.41 9.41 14.75
N ILE A 40 6.37 10.18 14.97
CA ILE A 40 5.37 10.49 13.94
C ILE A 40 5.77 11.82 13.31
N ALA A 41 6.32 11.78 12.10
CA ALA A 41 6.85 12.97 11.43
C ALA A 41 5.74 13.87 10.84
N GLY A 42 4.52 13.35 10.67
CA GLY A 42 3.35 14.13 10.28
C GLY A 42 2.30 13.30 9.57
N SER A 43 1.04 13.75 9.67
CA SER A 43 -0.06 13.34 8.80
C SER A 43 -0.58 14.59 8.12
N THR A 44 -0.82 14.54 6.82
CA THR A 44 -1.54 15.59 6.09
C THR A 44 -2.75 14.94 5.43
N GLU A 45 -3.92 15.42 5.79
CA GLU A 45 -5.20 15.08 5.15
C GLU A 45 -5.59 16.30 4.32
N ASP A 46 -5.55 16.17 2.99
CA ASP A 46 -6.12 17.19 2.12
C ASP A 46 -7.55 16.78 1.75
N VAL A 47 -8.51 17.36 2.46
CA VAL A 47 -9.93 17.10 2.32
C VAL A 47 -10.45 17.49 0.93
N ASN A 48 -9.75 18.38 0.21
CA ASN A 48 -10.17 18.84 -1.11
C ASN A 48 -9.55 18.02 -2.26
N ASP A 49 -8.48 17.29 -1.98
CA ASP A 49 -7.66 16.61 -3.00
C ASP A 49 -7.68 15.08 -2.84
N GLU A 50 -8.52 14.57 -1.93
CA GLU A 50 -8.76 13.15 -1.67
C GLU A 50 -7.48 12.33 -1.40
N LYS A 51 -6.50 12.97 -0.75
CA LYS A 51 -5.18 12.40 -0.45
C LYS A 51 -4.94 12.33 1.04
N VAL A 52 -4.41 11.18 1.46
CA VAL A 52 -3.91 10.97 2.82
C VAL A 52 -2.43 10.62 2.73
N ASP A 53 -1.60 11.52 3.26
CA ASP A 53 -0.16 11.34 3.35
C ASP A 53 0.24 11.16 4.81
N SER A 54 0.82 10.01 5.15
CA SER A 54 1.33 9.71 6.50
C SER A 54 2.83 9.44 6.47
N GLN A 55 3.53 9.93 7.49
CA GLN A 55 4.97 9.71 7.63
C GLN A 55 5.31 9.16 9.02
N PHE A 56 6.05 8.06 9.03
CA PHE A 56 6.52 7.40 10.25
C PHE A 56 8.05 7.34 10.21
N VAL A 57 8.73 7.74 11.28
CA VAL A 57 10.18 7.61 11.42
C VAL A 57 10.46 6.64 12.55
N ILE A 58 11.25 5.61 12.26
CA ILE A 58 11.38 4.44 13.12
C ILE A 58 12.85 4.08 13.23
N ASP A 59 13.39 4.01 14.44
CA ASP A 59 14.67 3.33 14.67
C ASP A 59 14.45 1.82 14.60
N TRP A 60 14.74 1.24 13.44
CA TRP A 60 14.48 -0.17 13.13
C TRP A 60 15.70 -1.03 13.46
N PRO A 61 15.54 -2.06 14.32
CA PRO A 61 16.64 -2.97 14.66
C PRO A 61 17.31 -3.56 13.42
N ASN A 62 18.63 -3.41 13.33
CA ASN A 62 19.50 -3.87 12.24
C ASN A 62 19.41 -3.09 10.91
N TYR A 63 18.52 -2.09 10.78
CA TYR A 63 18.42 -1.29 9.56
C TYR A 63 18.61 0.22 9.79
N GLY A 64 18.68 0.67 11.04
CA GLY A 64 18.89 2.08 11.41
C GLY A 64 17.59 2.88 11.37
N ILE A 65 17.70 4.18 11.14
CA ILE A 65 16.55 5.09 11.11
C ILE A 65 15.85 4.97 9.76
N VAL A 66 14.65 4.40 9.78
CA VAL A 66 13.80 4.17 8.62
C VAL A 66 12.65 5.17 8.62
N GLN A 67 12.47 5.88 7.50
CA GLN A 67 11.27 6.65 7.23
C GLN A 67 10.33 5.83 6.33
N ILE A 68 9.08 5.68 6.75
CA ILE A 68 8.00 5.14 5.93
C ILE A 68 7.12 6.30 5.50
N THR A 69 6.97 6.47 4.19
CA THR A 69 5.99 7.40 3.62
C THR A 69 4.83 6.60 3.04
N TYR A 70 3.62 6.86 3.51
CA TYR A 70 2.40 6.22 3.04
C TYR A 70 1.55 7.25 2.29
N HIS A 71 1.22 6.95 1.05
CA HIS A 71 0.40 7.81 0.19
C HIS A 71 -0.88 7.08 -0.20
N VAL A 72 -2.04 7.69 0.03
CA VAL A 72 -3.33 7.22 -0.49
C VAL A 72 -3.74 8.10 -1.66
N GLU A 73 -4.17 7.46 -2.75
CA GLU A 73 -4.66 8.10 -3.97
C GLU A 73 -6.03 7.54 -4.33
N SER A 74 -7.00 8.42 -4.53
CA SER A 74 -8.39 8.04 -4.86
C SER A 74 -8.70 7.91 -6.35
N THR A 75 -7.83 8.48 -7.18
CA THR A 75 -8.03 8.47 -8.63
C THR A 75 -6.93 7.67 -9.32
N LEU A 76 -7.30 6.92 -10.36
CA LEU A 76 -6.35 6.10 -11.10
C LEU A 76 -5.25 6.98 -11.75
N ASP A 77 -5.62 8.17 -12.22
CA ASP A 77 -4.68 9.11 -12.83
C ASP A 77 -3.63 9.63 -11.83
N SER A 78 -4.05 10.00 -10.62
CA SER A 78 -3.13 10.47 -9.57
C SER A 78 -2.23 9.35 -9.07
N PHE A 79 -2.78 8.16 -8.86
CA PHE A 79 -2.04 6.95 -8.53
C PHE A 79 -0.96 6.62 -9.58
N GLN A 80 -1.34 6.59 -10.87
CA GLN A 80 -0.40 6.32 -11.95
C GLN A 80 0.70 7.39 -12.07
N LYS A 81 0.35 8.66 -11.86
CA LYS A 81 1.31 9.77 -11.87
C LYS A 81 2.33 9.60 -10.74
N ARG A 82 1.89 9.27 -9.52
CA ARG A 82 2.78 9.10 -8.36
C ARG A 82 3.66 7.86 -8.48
N PHE A 83 3.13 6.75 -9.00
CA PHE A 83 3.92 5.53 -9.21
C PHE A 83 5.07 5.74 -10.19
N LYS A 84 4.83 6.48 -11.28
CA LYS A 84 5.83 6.75 -12.32
C LYS A 84 6.90 7.76 -11.90
N ALA A 85 6.63 8.60 -10.91
CA ALA A 85 7.59 9.60 -10.47
C ALA A 85 8.81 8.91 -9.83
N GLU A 86 10.00 9.08 -10.44
CA GLU A 86 11.23 8.38 -10.02
C GLU A 86 11.65 8.72 -8.59
N ALA A 87 11.38 9.95 -8.13
CA ALA A 87 11.63 10.39 -6.75
C ALA A 87 10.74 9.69 -5.72
N THR A 88 9.65 9.05 -6.17
CA THR A 88 8.60 8.45 -5.32
C THR A 88 8.30 7.01 -5.69
N LYS A 89 9.19 6.31 -6.41
CA LYS A 89 8.97 4.89 -6.77
C LYS A 89 8.59 4.08 -5.52
N PRO A 90 7.39 3.49 -5.49
CA PRO A 90 6.94 2.76 -4.31
C PRO A 90 7.67 1.42 -4.22
N ALA A 91 8.10 1.11 -3.00
CA ALA A 91 8.58 -0.20 -2.64
C ALA A 91 7.42 -1.19 -2.48
N VAL A 92 6.28 -0.69 -1.98
CA VAL A 92 5.05 -1.47 -1.80
C VAL A 92 3.88 -0.71 -2.42
N VAL A 93 3.06 -1.43 -3.17
CA VAL A 93 1.78 -0.95 -3.68
C VAL A 93 0.68 -1.75 -3.01
N THR A 94 -0.28 -1.06 -2.42
CA THR A 94 -1.51 -1.64 -1.92
C THR A 94 -2.65 -1.19 -2.82
N LEU A 95 -3.53 -2.10 -3.23
CA LEU A 95 -4.64 -1.77 -4.11
C LEU A 95 -5.93 -2.25 -3.48
N ASP A 96 -6.82 -1.31 -3.19
CA ASP A 96 -8.20 -1.62 -2.91
C ASP A 96 -8.92 -1.88 -4.22
N ALA A 97 -9.16 -3.14 -4.53
CA ALA A 97 -9.57 -3.58 -5.86
C ALA A 97 -11.10 -3.64 -6.01
N MET A 98 -11.85 -3.82 -4.93
CA MET A 98 -13.32 -3.97 -4.96
C MET A 98 -13.93 -3.69 -3.57
N ASP A 99 -14.84 -2.73 -3.47
CA ASP A 99 -15.53 -2.41 -2.22
C ASP A 99 -16.86 -3.16 -2.04
N GLU A 100 -17.15 -3.56 -0.80
CA GLU A 100 -18.31 -4.38 -0.40
C GLU A 100 -19.65 -3.65 -0.60
N ASP A 101 -19.64 -2.31 -0.62
CA ASP A 101 -20.82 -1.45 -0.70
C ASP A 101 -21.23 -1.05 -2.13
N THR A 102 -20.47 -1.49 -3.15
CA THR A 102 -20.83 -1.27 -4.56
C THR A 102 -21.57 -2.49 -5.13
N ASP A 103 -22.84 -2.31 -5.51
CA ASP A 103 -23.80 -3.34 -5.98
C ASP A 103 -23.33 -4.21 -7.16
N LYS A 104 -22.21 -3.83 -7.78
CA LYS A 104 -21.34 -4.65 -8.62
C LYS A 104 -20.00 -3.92 -8.65
N PRO A 105 -18.89 -4.67 -8.71
CA PRO A 105 -17.57 -4.06 -8.83
C PRO A 105 -17.63 -2.99 -9.91
N ASN A 106 -16.96 -1.86 -9.66
CA ASN A 106 -16.57 -0.94 -10.72
C ASN A 106 -15.55 -1.70 -11.59
N GLU A 107 -16.00 -2.73 -12.31
CA GLU A 107 -15.21 -3.75 -13.01
C GLU A 107 -14.16 -3.05 -13.87
N ARG A 108 -14.53 -1.89 -14.43
CA ARG A 108 -13.67 -1.05 -15.24
C ARG A 108 -12.46 -0.49 -14.48
N THR A 109 -12.63 0.06 -13.29
CA THR A 109 -11.54 0.67 -12.52
C THR A 109 -10.61 -0.41 -11.97
N GLY A 110 -11.17 -1.46 -11.36
CA GLY A 110 -10.40 -2.62 -10.88
C GLY A 110 -9.68 -3.35 -12.03
N GLU A 111 -10.33 -3.55 -13.17
CA GLU A 111 -9.72 -4.13 -14.37
C GLU A 111 -8.60 -3.25 -14.93
N GLN A 112 -8.80 -1.93 -15.01
CA GLN A 112 -7.78 -1.00 -15.48
C GLN A 112 -6.57 -1.01 -14.56
N LEU A 113 -6.79 -1.02 -13.24
CA LEU A 113 -5.75 -1.07 -12.24
C LEU A 113 -4.95 -2.38 -12.31
N LEU A 114 -5.62 -3.53 -12.38
CA LEU A 114 -4.97 -4.84 -12.45
C LEU A 114 -4.27 -5.09 -13.79
N ASN A 115 -4.82 -4.60 -14.90
CA ASN A 115 -4.11 -4.61 -16.19
C ASN A 115 -2.85 -3.75 -16.13
N TRP A 116 -2.94 -2.59 -15.49
CA TRP A 116 -1.81 -1.70 -15.31
C TRP A 116 -0.74 -2.35 -14.42
N VAL A 117 -1.13 -3.02 -13.31
CA VAL A 117 -0.23 -3.81 -12.46
C VAL A 117 0.53 -4.82 -13.33
N ARG A 118 -0.17 -5.66 -14.09
CA ARG A 118 0.46 -6.65 -14.98
C ARG A 118 1.54 -6.03 -15.87
N ASP A 119 1.29 -4.83 -16.41
CA ASP A 119 2.19 -4.19 -17.38
C ASP A 119 3.40 -3.49 -16.72
N GLN A 120 3.32 -3.14 -15.42
CA GLN A 120 4.36 -2.41 -14.68
C GLN A 120 5.18 -3.29 -13.72
N THR A 121 4.59 -4.34 -13.15
CA THR A 121 5.20 -5.18 -12.08
C THR A 121 6.51 -5.84 -12.49
N PRO A 122 6.64 -6.45 -13.69
CA PRO A 122 7.88 -7.11 -14.09
C PRO A 122 9.08 -6.17 -14.20
N LYS A 123 8.85 -4.85 -14.25
CA LYS A 123 9.88 -3.84 -14.52
C LYS A 123 10.41 -3.17 -13.26
N ASN A 124 9.67 -3.18 -12.16
CA ASN A 124 9.91 -2.24 -11.06
C ASN A 124 10.27 -2.86 -9.69
N ARG A 125 10.35 -4.19 -9.55
CA ARG A 125 10.67 -4.87 -8.26
C ARG A 125 9.82 -4.42 -7.05
N THR A 126 8.67 -3.78 -7.32
CA THR A 126 7.71 -3.30 -6.33
C THR A 126 6.89 -4.49 -5.84
N SER A 127 6.72 -4.62 -4.53
CA SER A 127 5.80 -5.60 -3.96
C SER A 127 4.36 -5.12 -4.10
N ILE A 128 3.46 -5.98 -4.57
CA ILE A 128 2.07 -5.63 -4.85
C ILE A 128 1.13 -6.48 -4.01
N MET A 129 0.33 -5.79 -3.20
CA MET A 129 -0.65 -6.37 -2.31
C MET A 129 -2.05 -5.91 -2.72
N LEU A 130 -2.97 -6.85 -2.86
CA LEU A 130 -4.36 -6.55 -3.17
C LEU A 130 -5.25 -6.70 -1.92
N LEU A 131 -6.20 -5.79 -1.78
CA LEU A 131 -7.29 -5.84 -0.81
C LEU A 131 -8.61 -5.88 -1.59
N THR A 132 -9.55 -6.76 -1.23
CA THR A 132 -10.83 -6.89 -1.93
C THR A 132 -11.94 -7.36 -0.99
N GLY A 133 -13.19 -6.94 -1.22
CA GLY A 133 -14.38 -7.57 -0.63
C GLY A 133 -14.77 -8.91 -1.29
N TYR A 134 -14.32 -9.13 -2.53
CA TYR A 134 -14.76 -10.24 -3.40
C TYR A 134 -13.58 -11.10 -3.83
N ARG A 135 -13.29 -12.16 -3.05
CA ARG A 135 -12.11 -13.01 -3.26
C ARG A 135 -12.17 -13.83 -4.54
N ASP A 136 -13.30 -14.50 -4.77
CA ASP A 136 -13.42 -15.48 -5.86
C ASP A 136 -13.35 -14.77 -7.22
N GLU A 137 -13.94 -13.58 -7.30
CA GLU A 137 -13.89 -12.67 -8.44
C GLU A 137 -12.47 -12.17 -8.67
N LEU A 138 -11.76 -11.77 -7.61
CA LEU A 138 -10.38 -11.33 -7.72
C LEU A 138 -9.44 -12.46 -8.17
N GLU A 139 -9.57 -13.66 -7.58
CA GLU A 139 -8.77 -14.83 -7.95
C GLU A 139 -9.04 -15.24 -9.41
N SER A 140 -10.31 -15.24 -9.82
CA SER A 140 -10.71 -15.48 -11.21
C SER A 140 -10.10 -14.45 -12.15
N PHE A 141 -10.05 -13.18 -11.73
CA PHE A 141 -9.51 -12.09 -12.53
C PHE A 141 -7.98 -12.17 -12.67
N ILE A 142 -7.27 -12.39 -11.55
CA ILE A 142 -5.82 -12.63 -11.53
C ILE A 142 -5.46 -13.78 -12.47
N ALA A 143 -6.17 -14.91 -12.36
CA ALA A 143 -5.96 -16.08 -13.20
C ALA A 143 -6.21 -15.79 -14.68
N LYS A 144 -7.33 -15.13 -15.00
CA LYS A 144 -7.71 -14.79 -16.38
C LYS A 144 -6.74 -13.81 -17.03
N LYS A 145 -6.24 -12.83 -16.28
CA LYS A 145 -5.39 -11.75 -16.81
C LYS A 145 -3.89 -11.98 -16.62
N LYS A 146 -3.50 -13.06 -15.95
CA LYS A 146 -2.11 -13.42 -15.64
C LYS A 146 -1.38 -12.26 -14.93
N VAL A 147 -2.04 -11.68 -13.93
CA VAL A 147 -1.45 -10.64 -13.09
C VAL A 147 -0.55 -11.30 -12.07
N GLU A 148 0.70 -10.87 -11.97
CA GLU A 148 1.58 -11.29 -10.87
C GLU A 148 1.37 -10.34 -9.69
N VAL A 149 0.96 -10.89 -8.55
CA VAL A 149 0.83 -10.17 -7.28
C VAL A 149 1.51 -10.98 -6.19
N ASP A 150 2.12 -10.30 -5.22
CA ASP A 150 2.78 -10.98 -4.10
C ASP A 150 1.75 -11.59 -3.16
N ASP A 151 0.65 -10.86 -2.91
CA ASP A 151 -0.41 -11.30 -2.01
C ASP A 151 -1.77 -10.65 -2.34
N ALA A 152 -2.85 -11.39 -2.06
CA ALA A 152 -4.22 -10.89 -2.15
C ALA A 152 -4.99 -11.22 -0.85
N PHE A 153 -5.73 -10.24 -0.32
CA PHE A 153 -6.41 -10.33 0.96
C PHE A 153 -7.87 -9.91 0.85
N LEU A 154 -8.72 -10.59 1.62
CA LEU A 154 -10.09 -10.14 1.89
C LEU A 154 -10.11 -9.00 2.93
N LYS A 155 -10.82 -7.90 2.67
CA LYS A 155 -10.96 -6.73 3.58
C LYS A 155 -11.39 -7.14 4.98
N ALA A 156 -12.44 -7.95 5.09
CA ALA A 156 -12.81 -8.67 6.31
C ALA A 156 -12.62 -10.18 6.10
N PRO A 157 -12.06 -10.93 7.07
CA PRO A 157 -11.57 -10.57 8.40
C PRO A 157 -10.04 -10.32 8.47
N ASN A 158 -9.36 -10.18 7.34
CA ASN A 158 -7.89 -10.32 7.30
C ASN A 158 -7.09 -9.04 7.56
N LYS A 159 -7.69 -8.00 8.16
CA LYS A 159 -7.03 -6.71 8.43
C LYS A 159 -5.66 -6.84 9.13
N LEU A 160 -5.58 -7.65 10.19
CA LEU A 160 -4.32 -7.88 10.91
C LEU A 160 -3.29 -8.64 10.07
N ARG A 161 -3.71 -9.67 9.32
CA ARG A 161 -2.82 -10.44 8.45
C ARG A 161 -2.27 -9.59 7.32
N PHE A 162 -3.09 -8.70 6.77
CA PHE A 162 -2.67 -7.73 5.77
C PHE A 162 -1.57 -6.81 6.32
N VAL A 163 -1.77 -6.23 7.51
CA VAL A 163 -0.77 -5.34 8.12
C VAL A 163 0.53 -6.09 8.46
N ASP A 164 0.45 -7.31 8.99
CA ASP A 164 1.65 -8.11 9.26
C ASP A 164 2.41 -8.44 7.97
N ARG A 165 1.70 -8.69 6.86
CA ARG A 165 2.31 -8.90 5.56
C ARG A 165 2.91 -7.63 4.97
N LEU A 166 2.26 -6.49 5.16
CA LEU A 166 2.79 -5.18 4.77
C LEU A 166 4.12 -4.92 5.47
N ILE A 167 4.21 -5.17 6.77
CA ILE A 167 5.47 -5.07 7.53
C ILE A 167 6.53 -6.02 6.99
N TRP A 168 6.17 -7.26 6.66
CA TRP A 168 7.11 -8.21 6.05
C TRP A 168 7.67 -7.72 4.70
N ASN A 169 6.83 -7.11 3.85
CA ASN A 169 7.27 -6.51 2.59
C ASN A 169 8.18 -5.29 2.82
N ILE A 170 7.90 -4.45 3.82
CA ILE A 170 8.77 -3.36 4.26
C ILE A 170 10.14 -3.92 4.68
N GLU A 171 10.19 -4.95 5.52
CA GLU A 171 11.44 -5.57 5.96
C GLU A 171 12.24 -6.15 4.79
N ASN A 172 11.58 -6.76 3.81
CA ASN A 172 12.25 -7.28 2.63
C ASN A 172 12.85 -6.18 1.77
N GLU A 173 12.18 -5.03 1.66
CA GLU A 173 12.77 -3.85 1.02
C GLU A 173 14.00 -3.37 1.80
N LEU A 174 13.91 -3.31 3.14
CA LEU A 174 15.03 -2.88 3.99
C LEU A 174 16.26 -3.80 3.89
N LYS A 175 16.09 -5.08 3.54
CA LYS A 175 17.22 -6.01 3.31
C LYS A 175 17.92 -5.77 1.98
N ARG A 176 17.29 -5.06 1.04
CA ARG A 176 17.89 -4.85 -0.29
C ARG A 176 19.08 -3.89 -0.20
N PRO A 177 20.17 -4.17 -0.93
CA PRO A 177 21.27 -3.22 -1.08
C PRO A 177 20.77 -1.98 -1.81
N ARG A 178 21.30 -0.80 -1.42
CA ARG A 178 20.99 0.49 -2.06
C ARG A 178 21.51 0.53 -3.50
#